data_AF-A0A674P5D8-F1
#
_entry.id   AF-A0A674P5D8-F1
#
_cell.length_a   1.000
_cell.length_b   1.000
_cell.length_c   1.000
_cell.angle_alpha   90.00
_cell.angle_beta   90.00
_cell.angle_gamma   90.00
#
_symmetry.space_group_name_H-M   'P 1'
#
loop_
_entity.id
_entity.type
_entity.pdbx_description
1 polymer ?
#
loop_
_entity_poly.entity_id
_entity_poly.type
_entity_poly.pdbx_seq_one_letter_code
_entity_poly.pdbx_strand_id
1 'polypeptide(L)'
;FQRLKDGKNAHVEARLKYANDHLKDAQSDWEKVLWSDQTKIELFGLNSTRHVWRKKNHGGGNIMFWGCFSAKGTGLLHRIAGKMDGAISCLSQSQNWSSAKIDSDCSTGMCSIGGTPED
;
A
#
# COMPACT_ATOMS: atom_id res chain seq x y z
N PHE A 1 -26.70 -10.64 6.84
CA PHE A 1 -26.11 -11.05 8.13
C PHE A 1 -25.48 -12.45 8.09
N GLN A 2 -24.83 -12.85 6.98
CA GLN A 2 -24.14 -14.15 6.91
C GLN A 2 -22.97 -14.11 5.93
N ARG A 3 -21.98 -13.25 6.19
CA ARG A 3 -20.69 -13.25 5.47
C ARG A 3 -19.55 -12.85 6.41
N LEU A 4 -19.50 -13.48 7.58
CA LEU A 4 -18.43 -13.33 8.58
C LEU A 4 -18.31 -14.61 9.41
N LYS A 5 -18.22 -15.79 8.77
CA LYS A 5 -17.99 -17.05 9.53
C LYS A 5 -16.90 -17.98 8.99
N ASP A 6 -16.21 -17.65 7.91
CA ASP A 6 -15.18 -18.54 7.32
C ASP A 6 -13.84 -17.83 7.02
N GLY A 7 -13.41 -16.91 7.90
CA GLY A 7 -12.09 -16.28 7.80
C GLY A 7 -11.06 -17.03 8.64
N LYS A 8 -10.31 -17.94 8.03
CA LYS A 8 -9.15 -18.60 8.67
C LYS A 8 -8.18 -17.53 9.20
N ASN A 9 -7.85 -17.62 10.48
CA ASN A 9 -6.95 -16.75 11.25
C ASN A 9 -5.46 -16.87 10.84
N ALA A 10 -5.15 -16.90 9.54
CA ALA A 10 -3.82 -17.25 9.03
C ALA A 10 -2.70 -16.27 9.44
N HIS A 11 -3.05 -15.03 9.83
CA HIS A 11 -2.09 -13.99 10.18
C HIS A 11 -2.32 -13.38 11.56
N VAL A 12 -3.22 -13.94 12.38
CA VAL A 12 -3.52 -13.40 13.71
C VAL A 12 -2.29 -13.46 14.60
N GLU A 13 -1.61 -14.61 14.62
CA GLU A 13 -0.40 -14.81 15.43
C GLU A 13 0.75 -13.88 15.00
N ALA A 14 1.02 -13.78 13.69
CA ALA A 14 2.07 -12.90 13.17
C ALA A 14 1.81 -11.42 13.49
N ARG A 15 0.55 -10.97 13.35
CA ARG A 15 0.14 -9.60 13.70
C ARG A 15 0.22 -9.34 15.20
N LEU A 16 -0.17 -10.33 16.02
CA LEU A 16 -0.09 -10.23 17.47
C LEU A 16 1.37 -10.16 17.93
N LYS A 17 2.24 -11.01 17.38
CA LYS A 17 3.68 -10.96 17.64
C LYS A 17 4.27 -9.60 17.27
N TYR A 18 3.98 -9.11 16.06
CA TYR A 18 4.45 -7.79 15.62
C TYR A 18 4.00 -6.67 16.56
N ALA A 19 2.73 -6.66 16.96
CA ALA A 19 2.20 -5.66 17.90
C ALA A 19 2.86 -5.74 19.28
N ASN A 20 3.12 -6.95 19.80
CA ASN A 20 3.81 -7.13 21.08
C ASN A 20 5.28 -6.71 21.02
N ASP A 21 5.98 -7.04 19.93
CA ASP A 21 7.40 -6.71 19.74
C ASP A 21 7.62 -5.18 19.70
N HIS A 22 6.70 -4.43 19.07
CA HIS A 22 6.81 -2.97 18.90
C HIS A 22 5.99 -2.18 19.93
N LEU A 23 5.43 -2.85 20.96
CA LEU A 23 4.55 -2.21 21.95
C LEU A 23 5.26 -1.12 22.77
N LYS A 24 6.58 -1.28 22.96
CA LYS A 24 7.43 -0.40 23.78
C LYS A 24 8.29 0.55 22.93
N ASP A 25 8.14 0.53 21.61
CA ASP A 25 8.91 1.37 20.71
C ASP A 25 8.59 2.84 20.98
N ALA A 26 9.64 3.66 20.98
CA ALA A 26 9.50 5.08 21.21
C ALA A 26 8.94 5.77 19.95
N GLN A 27 8.36 6.95 20.12
CA GLN A 27 7.91 7.78 18.99
C GLN A 27 9.03 8.01 17.95
N SER A 28 10.27 8.18 18.40
CA SER A 28 11.45 8.34 17.55
C SER A 28 11.76 7.13 16.66
N ASP A 29 11.29 5.95 17.04
CA ASP A 29 11.47 4.74 16.23
C ASP A 29 10.48 4.74 15.06
N TRP A 30 9.22 5.16 15.31
CA TRP A 30 8.20 5.34 14.29
C TRP A 30 8.50 6.49 13.32
N GLU A 31 9.20 7.54 13.78
CA GLU A 31 9.64 8.65 12.92
C GLU A 31 10.65 8.21 11.85
N LYS A 32 11.36 7.11 12.09
CA LYS A 32 12.28 6.48 11.13
C LYS A 32 11.59 5.48 10.22
N VAL A 33 10.28 5.27 10.35
CA VAL A 33 9.57 4.32 9.49
C VAL A 33 9.15 5.02 8.19
N LEU A 34 9.54 4.42 7.07
CA LEU A 34 8.99 4.73 5.75
C LEU A 34 7.85 3.75 5.43
N TRP A 35 6.65 4.30 5.32
CA TRP A 35 5.45 3.58 4.91
C TRP A 35 5.32 3.63 3.39
N SER A 36 4.91 2.54 2.76
CA SER A 36 4.63 2.49 1.32
C SER A 36 3.42 1.63 1.03
N ASP A 37 2.59 2.05 0.07
CA ASP A 37 1.44 1.27 -0.34
C ASP A 37 1.08 1.52 -1.82
N GLN A 38 0.26 0.63 -2.38
CA GLN A 38 -0.35 0.76 -3.70
C GLN A 38 -1.82 1.09 -3.57
N THR A 39 -2.25 2.18 -4.21
CA THR A 39 -3.65 2.57 -4.25
C THR A 39 -4.22 2.53 -5.66
N LYS A 40 -5.42 1.97 -5.77
CA LYS A 40 -6.20 1.95 -7.01
C LYS A 40 -7.24 3.06 -6.96
N ILE A 41 -7.12 4.03 -7.85
CA ILE A 41 -8.12 5.08 -8.01
C ILE A 41 -8.99 4.71 -9.21
N GLU A 42 -10.26 4.40 -8.94
CA GLU A 42 -11.24 4.11 -9.99
C GLU A 42 -11.83 5.42 -10.53
N LEU A 43 -11.85 5.58 -11.85
CA LEU A 43 -12.39 6.79 -12.50
C LEU A 43 -13.92 6.91 -12.32
N PHE A 44 -14.58 5.76 -12.14
CA PHE A 44 -15.98 5.68 -11.76
C PHE A 44 -16.04 4.91 -10.43
N GLY A 45 -16.29 5.63 -9.34
CA GLY A 45 -16.27 5.04 -8.00
C GLY A 45 -17.36 3.99 -7.83
N LEU A 46 -17.08 2.96 -7.03
CA LEU A 46 -18.01 1.88 -6.65
C LEU A 46 -19.37 2.38 -6.13
N ASN A 47 -19.45 3.61 -5.62
CA ASN A 47 -20.64 4.19 -4.99
C ASN A 47 -21.12 5.52 -5.59
N SER A 48 -20.57 5.98 -6.73
CA SER A 48 -21.13 7.16 -7.40
C SER A 48 -22.16 6.70 -8.43
N THR A 49 -23.44 6.74 -8.09
CA THR A 49 -24.52 6.63 -9.07
C THR A 49 -24.47 7.87 -9.95
N ARG A 50 -23.70 7.84 -11.03
CA ARG A 50 -23.70 8.89 -12.05
C ARG A 50 -24.65 8.45 -13.16
N HIS A 51 -25.68 9.25 -13.45
CA HIS A 51 -26.59 9.00 -14.56
C HIS A 51 -25.81 9.13 -15.88
N VAL A 52 -25.45 7.99 -16.49
CA VAL A 52 -24.78 7.95 -17.79
C VAL A 52 -25.66 7.17 -18.76
N TRP A 53 -26.10 7.81 -19.84
CA TRP A 53 -26.83 7.17 -20.93
C TRP A 53 -25.83 6.54 -21.91
N ARG A 54 -25.38 5.29 -21.65
CA ARG A 54 -24.57 4.51 -22.60
C ARG A 54 -24.89 3.01 -22.53
N LYS A 55 -24.75 2.33 -23.68
CA LYS A 55 -24.82 0.86 -23.81
C LYS A 55 -23.72 0.24 -22.95
N LYS A 56 -24.06 -0.79 -22.14
CA LYS A 56 -23.20 -1.41 -21.10
C LYS A 56 -21.79 -1.77 -21.61
N ASN A 57 -20.83 -0.89 -21.38
CA ASN A 57 -19.40 -1.20 -21.41
C ASN A 57 -18.83 -0.72 -20.07
N HIS A 58 -18.55 -1.64 -19.15
CA HIS A 58 -17.91 -1.37 -17.84
C HIS A 58 -16.41 -1.03 -17.99
N GLY A 59 -16.04 -0.30 -19.04
CA GLY A 59 -14.67 0.14 -19.36
C GLY A 59 -14.28 1.40 -18.61
N GLY A 60 -14.61 1.47 -17.31
CA GLY A 60 -14.42 2.67 -16.51
C GLY A 60 -12.96 3.07 -16.32
N GLY A 61 -12.02 2.14 -16.52
CA GLY A 61 -10.60 2.38 -16.30
C GLY A 61 -10.25 2.54 -14.81
N ASN A 62 -9.05 2.14 -14.45
CA ASN A 62 -8.46 2.44 -13.15
C ASN A 62 -7.06 3.01 -13.35
N ILE A 63 -6.63 3.83 -12.40
CA ILE A 63 -5.26 4.32 -12.34
C ILE A 63 -4.66 3.80 -11.05
N MET A 64 -3.57 3.06 -11.17
CA MET A 64 -2.78 2.58 -10.04
C MET A 64 -1.70 3.60 -9.69
N PHE A 65 -1.53 3.86 -8.42
CA PHE A 65 -0.43 4.65 -7.88
C PHE A 65 0.32 3.85 -6.83
N TRP A 66 1.61 4.07 -6.74
CA TRP A 66 2.44 3.70 -5.60
C TRP A 66 2.97 4.97 -4.97
N GLY A 67 2.95 5.02 -3.64
CA GLY A 67 3.50 6.14 -2.90
C GLY A 67 4.06 5.67 -1.58
N CYS A 68 4.91 6.52 -1.02
CA CYS A 68 5.45 6.32 0.31
C CYS A 68 5.41 7.63 1.11
N PHE A 69 5.41 7.52 2.43
CA PHE A 69 5.42 8.66 3.34
C PHE A 69 6.08 8.28 4.66
N SER A 70 6.64 9.27 5.35
CA SER A 70 7.16 9.14 6.70
C SER A 70 6.55 10.20 7.62
N ALA A 71 6.93 10.20 8.90
CA ALA A 71 6.52 11.24 9.85
C ALA A 71 6.92 12.65 9.39
N LYS A 72 7.93 12.78 8.51
CA LYS A 72 8.43 14.07 8.01
C LYS A 72 7.69 14.57 6.77
N GLY A 73 6.90 13.72 6.11
CA GLY A 73 6.09 14.12 4.97
C GLY A 73 5.90 13.03 3.93
N THR A 74 5.30 13.42 2.81
CA THR A 74 4.99 12.54 1.68
C THR A 74 6.15 12.45 0.70
N GLY A 75 6.50 11.22 0.32
CA GLY A 75 7.35 10.93 -0.83
C GLY A 75 6.64 11.16 -2.17
N LEU A 76 7.26 10.72 -3.25
CA LEU A 76 6.72 10.80 -4.59
C LEU A 76 5.59 9.79 -4.80
N LEU A 77 4.54 10.25 -5.48
CA LEU A 77 3.46 9.40 -5.94
C LEU A 77 3.72 8.99 -7.39
N HIS A 78 4.05 7.72 -7.60
CA HIS A 78 4.36 7.14 -8.90
C HIS A 78 3.11 6.52 -9.51
N ARG A 79 2.72 6.99 -10.70
CA ARG A 79 1.67 6.34 -11.49
C ARG A 79 2.22 5.04 -12.07
N ILE A 80 1.59 3.92 -11.74
CA ILE A 80 1.93 2.62 -12.31
C ILE A 80 1.08 2.39 -13.55
N ALA A 81 1.72 2.11 -14.68
CA ALA A 81 1.06 1.66 -15.89
C ALA A 81 0.96 0.12 -15.85
N GLY A 82 -0.23 -0.41 -15.57
CA GLY A 82 -0.47 -1.87 -15.53
C GLY A 82 -0.25 -2.50 -14.15
N LYS A 83 0.18 -3.76 -14.13
CA LYS A 83 0.45 -4.51 -12.88
C LYS A 83 1.82 -4.12 -12.35
N MET A 84 1.90 -3.83 -11.05
CA MET A 84 3.18 -3.62 -10.38
C MET A 84 4.02 -4.91 -10.47
N ASP A 85 5.26 -4.78 -10.93
CA ASP A 85 6.27 -5.83 -10.81
C ASP A 85 7.34 -5.42 -9.78
N GLY A 86 8.22 -6.36 -9.44
CA GLY A 86 9.30 -6.09 -8.48
C GLY A 86 10.26 -4.99 -8.95
N ALA A 87 10.45 -4.84 -10.27
CA ALA A 87 11.35 -3.84 -10.83
C ALA A 87 10.83 -2.43 -10.66
N ILE A 88 9.53 -2.18 -10.94
CA ILE A 88 8.88 -0.88 -10.74
C ILE A 88 8.90 -0.50 -9.26
N SER A 89 8.73 -1.47 -8.35
CA SER A 89 8.86 -1.24 -6.91
C SER A 89 10.26 -0.78 -6.52
N CYS A 90 11.29 -1.51 -6.93
CA CYS A 90 12.68 -1.18 -6.62
C CYS A 90 13.09 0.18 -7.20
N LEU A 91 12.68 0.47 -8.44
CA LEU A 91 12.97 1.75 -9.10
C LEU A 91 12.30 2.92 -8.38
N SER A 92 11.01 2.78 -8.04
CA SER A 92 10.27 3.83 -7.34
C SER A 92 10.84 4.08 -5.93
N GLN A 93 11.24 3.01 -5.25
CA GLN A 93 11.93 3.10 -3.95
C GLN A 93 13.27 3.84 -4.08
N SER A 94 14.08 3.48 -5.08
CA SER A 94 15.38 4.11 -5.35
C SER A 94 15.27 5.60 -5.71
N GLN A 95 14.26 5.99 -6.48
CA GLN A 95 14.01 7.39 -6.81
C GLN A 95 13.61 8.22 -5.58
N ASN A 96 12.83 7.64 -4.67
CA ASN A 96 12.45 8.32 -3.43
C ASN A 96 13.63 8.52 -2.48
N TRP A 97 14.51 7.52 -2.39
CA TRP A 97 15.76 7.61 -1.64
C TRP A 97 16.70 8.68 -2.23
N SER A 98 16.90 8.63 -3.56
CA SER A 98 17.86 9.49 -4.25
C SER A 98 17.43 10.96 -4.32
N SER A 99 16.12 11.23 -4.28
CA SER A 99 15.60 12.61 -4.36
C SER A 99 15.61 13.35 -3.02
N ALA A 100 16.10 12.73 -1.93
CA ALA A 100 16.10 13.27 -0.57
C ALA A 100 14.72 13.76 -0.09
N LYS A 101 13.63 13.24 -0.67
CA LYS A 101 12.24 13.60 -0.30
C LYS A 101 11.76 12.84 0.93
N ILE A 102 12.45 11.75 1.24
CA ILE A 102 12.37 11.00 2.48
C ILE A 102 13.75 11.04 3.12
N ASP A 103 13.76 11.12 4.45
CA ASP A 103 15.00 11.18 5.22
C ASP A 103 15.86 9.93 5.00
N SER A 104 17.18 10.10 4.88
CA SER A 104 18.14 9.00 4.77
C SER A 104 18.14 8.07 5.98
N ASP A 105 17.66 8.55 7.12
CA ASP A 105 17.53 7.77 8.35
C ASP A 105 16.24 6.94 8.38
N CYS A 106 15.31 7.16 7.43
CA CYS A 106 14.10 6.36 7.34
C CYS A 106 14.40 4.99 6.71
N SER A 107 13.89 3.92 7.30
CA SER A 107 13.92 2.56 6.76
C SER A 107 12.51 2.07 6.44
N THR A 108 12.36 1.25 5.40
CA THR A 108 11.04 0.72 5.03
C THR A 108 10.50 -0.14 6.17
N GLY A 109 9.37 0.28 6.74
CA GLY A 109 8.59 -0.54 7.68
C GLY A 109 7.89 -1.64 6.91
N MET A 110 8.38 -2.86 7.02
CA MET A 110 7.85 -4.00 6.29
C MET A 110 6.49 -4.40 6.89
N CYS A 111 5.37 -4.04 6.24
CA CYS A 111 4.09 -4.71 6.44
C CYS A 111 3.83 -5.61 5.23
N SER A 112 4.37 -6.82 5.27
CA SER A 112 4.07 -7.86 4.29
C SER A 112 2.63 -8.33 4.49
N ILE A 113 1.70 -7.85 3.65
CA ILE A 113 0.46 -8.59 3.42
C ILE A 113 0.84 -9.75 2.50
N GLY A 114 0.69 -10.97 3.04
CA GLY A 114 1.22 -12.24 2.57
C GLY A 114 1.36 -12.44 1.06
N GLY A 115 2.58 -12.76 0.62
CA GLY A 115 2.76 -13.65 -0.51
C GLY A 115 2.42 -15.07 -0.06
N THR A 116 1.48 -15.70 -0.73
CA THR A 116 1.31 -17.15 -0.66
C THR A 116 2.57 -17.83 -1.20
N PRO A 117 3.03 -18.96 -0.62
CA PRO A 117 3.99 -19.82 -1.31
C PRO A 117 3.31 -20.35 -2.58
N GLU A 118 3.87 -20.06 -3.75
CA GLU A 118 3.56 -20.81 -4.97
C GLU A 118 4.25 -22.18 -4.88
N ASP A 119 3.50 -23.23 -5.23
CA ASP A 119 3.97 -24.60 -5.42
C ASP A 119 5.03 -24.71 -6.54
#